data_AF-A0A558C4H1-F1
#
_entry.id   AF-A0A558C4H1-F1
#
_cell.length_a   1.000
_cell.length_b   1.000
_cell.length_c   1.000
_cell.angle_alpha   90.00
_cell.angle_beta   90.00
_cell.angle_gamma   90.00
#
_symmetry.space_group_name_H-M   'P 1'
#
loop_
_entity.id
_entity.type
_entity.pdbx_description
1 polymer ?
#
loop_
_entity_poly.entity_id
_entity_poly.type
_entity_poly.pdbx_seq_one_letter_code
_entity_poly.pdbx_strand_id
1 'polypeptide(L)' 'MEAIQPGGIGFYVLSLVISGGLFLLWRRLFRRLFAAETVVVIATAMTSIITTPIVLLAVLWLVAQFQRP' A
#
# COMPACT_ATOMS: atom_id res chain seq x y z
N MET A 1 14.32 15.24 -11.53
CA MET A 1 13.56 13.99 -11.30
C MET A 1 12.10 14.39 -11.27
N GLU A 2 11.31 13.94 -12.23
CA GLU A 2 9.88 14.30 -12.32
C GLU A 2 9.19 13.93 -11.02
N ALA A 3 8.64 14.95 -10.34
CA ALA A 3 7.73 14.74 -9.23
C ALA A 3 6.63 13.77 -9.70
N ILE A 4 6.28 12.80 -8.85
CA ILE A 4 5.26 11.80 -9.15
C ILE A 4 3.94 12.54 -9.39
N GLN A 5 3.64 12.86 -10.65
CA GLN A 5 2.44 13.59 -11.02
C GLN A 5 1.23 12.64 -10.97
N PRO A 6 0.08 13.08 -10.42
CA PRO A 6 -1.15 12.32 -10.50
C PRO A 6 -1.51 12.10 -11.98
N GLY A 7 -1.60 10.84 -12.42
CA GLY A 7 -1.82 10.45 -13.82
C GLY A 7 -0.56 10.02 -14.58
N GLY A 8 0.63 10.17 -14.00
CA GLY A 8 1.89 9.66 -14.59
C GLY A 8 2.09 8.17 -14.34
N ILE A 9 2.85 7.50 -15.22
CA ILE A 9 3.15 6.05 -15.08
C ILE A 9 3.84 5.72 -13.75
N GLY A 10 4.69 6.63 -13.25
CA GLY A 10 5.35 6.48 -11.95
C GLY A 10 4.36 6.41 -10.77
N PHE A 11 3.23 7.11 -10.85
CA PHE A 11 2.18 7.06 -9.83
C PHE A 11 1.48 5.70 -9.83
N TYR A 12 1.16 5.15 -11.01
CA TYR A 12 0.52 3.84 -11.13
C TYR A 12 1.43 2.70 -10.66
N VAL A 13 2.70 2.74 -11.06
CA VAL A 13 3.70 1.75 -10.62
C VAL A 13 3.87 1.80 -9.11
N LEU A 14 4.03 3.00 -8.53
CA LEU A 14 4.14 3.16 -7.08
C LEU A 14 2.88 2.66 -6.35
N SER A 15 1.70 3.00 -6.84
CA SER A 15 0.42 2.56 -6.26
C SER A 15 0.27 1.03 -6.30
N LEU A 16 0.70 0.40 -7.39
CA LEU A 16 0.68 -1.06 -7.53
C LEU A 16 1.63 -1.73 -6.55
N VAL A 17 2.85 -1.19 -6.41
CA VAL A 17 3.87 -1.69 -5.47
C VAL A 17 3.40 -1.55 -4.02
N ILE A 18 2.83 -0.39 -3.65
CA ILE A 18 2.29 -0.16 -2.30
C ILE A 18 1.14 -1.12 -2.01
N SER A 19 0.18 -1.24 -2.94
CA SER A 19 -1.00 -2.09 -2.74
C SER A 19 -0.63 -3.57 -2.65
N GLY A 20 0.23 -4.06 -3.56
CA GLY A 20 0.73 -5.43 -3.53
C GLY A 20 1.59 -5.72 -2.28
N GLY A 21 2.43 -4.76 -1.89
CA GLY A 21 3.26 -4.87 -0.68
C GLY A 21 2.42 -4.97 0.59
N LEU A 22 1.41 -4.10 0.73
CA LEU A 22 0.46 -4.14 1.86
C LEU A 22 -0.31 -5.47 1.88
N PHE A 23 -0.79 -5.92 0.72
CA PHE A 23 -1.50 -7.19 0.62
C PHE A 23 -0.64 -8.37 1.12
N LEU A 24 0.62 -8.47 0.67
CA LEU A 24 1.53 -9.54 1.11
C LEU A 24 1.89 -9.43 2.59
N LEU A 25 2.11 -8.21 3.09
CA LEU A 25 2.42 -7.94 4.49
C LEU A 25 1.27 -8.39 5.39
N TRP A 26 0.05 -7.93 5.11
CA TRP A 26 -1.15 -8.30 5.85
C TRP A 26 -1.47 -9.79 5.71
N ARG A 27 -1.27 -10.40 4.54
CA ARG A 27 -1.44 -11.84 4.36
C ARG A 27 -0.49 -12.64 5.25
N ARG A 28 0.76 -12.21 5.39
CA ARG A 28 1.74 -12.86 6.27
C ARG A 28 1.37 -12.73 7.75
N LEU A 29 0.87 -11.56 8.15
CA LEU A 29 0.37 -11.30 9.52
C LEU A 29 -0.88 -12.12 9.84
N PHE A 30 -1.90 -12.08 8.97
CA PHE A 30 -3.17 -12.77 9.21
C PHE A 30 -3.06 -14.29 9.11
N ARG A 31 -2.15 -14.84 8.30
CA ARG A 31 -1.85 -16.29 8.33
C ARG A 31 -1.32 -16.79 9.68
N ARG A 32 -0.77 -15.91 10.52
CA ARG A 32 -0.35 -16.29 11.89
C ARG A 32 -1.51 -16.24 12.88
N LEU A 33 -2.58 -15.51 12.58
CA LEU A 33 -3.69 -15.24 13.49
C LEU A 33 -4.92 -16.11 13.18
N PHE A 34 -5.16 -16.44 11.90
CA PHE A 34 -6.33 -17.19 11.46
C PHE A 34 -5.93 -18.50 10.77
N ALA A 35 -6.57 -19.60 11.15
CA ALA A 35 -6.36 -20.91 10.54
C ALA A 35 -7.13 -21.09 9.21
N ALA A 36 -8.25 -20.39 9.03
CA ALA A 36 -9.08 -20.50 7.84
C ALA A 36 -8.58 -19.57 6.71
N GLU A 37 -8.16 -20.16 5.59
CA GLU A 37 -7.60 -19.42 4.46
C GLU A 37 -8.57 -18.38 3.87
N THR A 38 -9.86 -18.71 3.77
CA THR A 38 -10.90 -17.79 3.30
C THR A 38 -10.97 -16.53 4.16
N VAL A 39 -10.86 -16.67 5.50
CA VAL A 39 -10.90 -15.54 6.44
C VAL A 39 -9.65 -14.68 6.28
N VAL A 40 -8.48 -15.31 6.14
CA VAL A 40 -7.21 -14.60 5.89
C VAL A 40 -7.30 -13.75 4.63
N VAL A 41 -7.79 -14.31 3.52
CA VAL A 41 -7.87 -13.59 2.24
C VAL A 41 -8.83 -12.41 2.31
N ILE A 42 -10.03 -12.61 2.87
CA ILE A 42 -11.03 -11.55 3.02
C ILE A 42 -10.50 -10.44 3.94
N ALA A 43 -9.95 -10.80 5.11
CA ALA A 43 -9.37 -9.84 6.05
C ALA A 43 -8.21 -9.07 5.39
N THR A 44 -7.32 -9.76 4.68
CA THR A 44 -6.20 -9.12 3.96
C THR A 44 -6.71 -8.13 2.92
N ALA A 45 -7.67 -8.53 2.08
CA ALA A 45 -8.23 -7.67 1.04
C ALA A 45 -8.87 -6.42 1.64
N MET A 46 -9.70 -6.60 2.68
CA MET A 46 -10.35 -5.49 3.39
C MET A 46 -9.34 -4.54 4.04
N THR A 47 -8.38 -5.06 4.80
CA THR A 47 -7.37 -4.24 5.45
C THR A 47 -6.48 -3.53 4.43
N SER A 48 -6.12 -4.18 3.33
CA SER A 48 -5.34 -3.54 2.26
C SER A 48 -6.12 -2.37 1.65
N ILE A 49 -7.38 -2.55 1.26
CA ILE A 49 -8.20 -1.48 0.67
C ILE A 49 -8.33 -0.27 1.61
N ILE A 50 -8.52 -0.52 2.91
CA ILE A 50 -8.65 0.52 3.92
C ILE A 50 -7.31 1.24 4.18
N THR A 51 -6.20 0.50 4.21
CA THR A 51 -4.88 1.07 4.56
C THR A 51 -4.15 1.70 3.36
N THR A 52 -4.45 1.30 2.12
CA THR A 52 -3.83 1.87 0.92
C THR A 52 -3.87 3.40 0.87
N PRO A 53 -5.02 4.11 0.99
CA PRO A 53 -5.04 5.58 0.90
C PRO A 53 -4.22 6.25 2.01
N ILE A 54 -4.23 5.70 3.22
CA ILE A 54 -3.45 6.22 4.36
C ILE A 54 -1.95 6.09 4.08
N VAL A 55 -1.52 4.92 3.60
CA VAL A 55 -0.12 4.64 3.28
C VAL A 55 0.35 5.49 2.10
N LEU A 56 -0.49 5.65 1.08
CA LEU A 56 -0.20 6.46 -0.10
C LEU A 56 -0.03 7.94 0.29
N LEU A 57 -0.91 8.47 1.15
CA LEU A 57 -0.76 9.82 1.72
C LEU A 57 0.54 9.96 2.53
N ALA A 58 0.87 8.98 3.38
CA ALA A 58 2.10 9.00 4.17
C ALA A 58 3.36 8.98 3.28
N VAL A 59 3.37 8.17 2.22
CA VAL A 59 4.47 8.10 1.25
C VAL A 59 4.62 9.41 0.49
N LEU A 60 3.51 9.97 -0.04
CA LEU A 60 3.54 11.25 -0.74
C LEU A 60 4.02 12.38 0.16
N TRP A 61 3.59 12.39 1.43
CA TRP A 61 4.06 13.35 2.41
C TRP A 61 5.57 13.21 2.70
N LEU A 62 6.07 11.99 2.89
CA LEU A 62 7.50 11.72 3.07
C LEU A 62 8.31 12.20 1.87
N VAL A 63 7.88 11.87 0.66
CA VAL A 63 8.51 12.33 -0.59
C VAL A 63 8.55 13.85 -0.65
N ALA A 64 7.45 14.52 -0.27
CA ALA A 64 7.41 15.97 -0.21
C ALA A 64 8.38 16.56 0.82
N GLN A 65 8.61 15.91 1.96
CA GLN A 65 9.63 16.36 2.93
C GLN A 65 11.05 16.26 2.36
N PHE A 66 11.37 15.19 1.63
CA PHE A 66 12.68 15.03 0.99
C PHE A 66 12.90 15.95 -0.23
N GLN A 67 11.82 16.51 -0.79
CA GLN A 67 11.88 17.45 -1.91
C GLN A 67 11.86 18.93 -1.47
N ARG A 68 11.70 19.20 -0.16
CA ARG A 68 11.86 20.56 0.38
C ARG A 68 13.36 20.89 0.41
N PRO A 69 13.80 22.02 -0.18
CA PRO A 69 15.20 22.45 -0.15
C PRO A 69 15.67 22.80 1.26
#